data_AF-A0A6N8I517-F1
#
_entry.id   AF-A0A6N8I517-F1
#
_cell.length_a   1.000
_cell.length_b   1.000
_cell.length_c   1.000
_cell.angle_alpha   90.00
_cell.angle_beta   90.00
_cell.angle_gamma   90.00
#
_symmetry.space_group_name_H-M   'P 1'
#
loop_
_entity.id
_entity.type
_entity.pdbx_description
1 polymer ?
#
loop_
_entity_poly.entity_id
_entity_poly.type
_entity_poly.pdbx_seq_one_letter_code
_entity_poly.pdbx_strand_id
1 'polypeptide(L)'
;MKAIFERKPSDFDLRSFEVSKTIRLPAEDFEAVLQKPMRDYDFIQENIEQMHCDSSGVYHCLLLTGEGKKDGLLVESEGYGYCRYASYIPNISALTSPALQQFNQKMMEAVDYIVSTGTQNTTEGNWIISFDELAQQTGFEHDFNSMDTLMDMLHEREEVANVELGDSSIDVCYYLDFCPQYGGHPEESEPEQLPEAPSPVSRLKDLLYLHWEDIHLFHKDVEVQPATIVELNEHTLTDAGKVAWADVLDAEVVKVYNGYYGLQMELDKVKPSRLEEFSSMLAGYCPVSDYETWVTQDGDTPLQSPEMK
;
A
#
# COMPACT_ATOMS: atom_id res chain seq x y z
N MET A 1 11.14 15.04 10.97
CA MET A 1 10.27 16.23 11.01
C MET A 1 10.13 16.71 12.46
N LYS A 2 9.80 17.98 12.69
CA LYS A 2 9.50 18.54 14.03
C LYS A 2 8.10 19.14 14.01
N ALA A 3 7.45 19.24 15.17
CA ALA A 3 6.13 19.82 15.32
C ALA A 3 5.99 20.49 16.70
N ILE A 4 5.04 21.42 16.82
CA ILE A 4 4.60 22.02 18.08
C ILE A 4 3.37 21.22 18.57
N PHE A 5 3.36 20.84 19.84
CA PHE A 5 2.25 20.10 20.44
C PHE A 5 1.52 20.96 21.47
N GLU A 6 0.21 21.13 21.27
CA GLU A 6 -0.68 21.79 22.22
C GLU A 6 -1.16 20.81 23.31
N ARG A 7 -1.16 21.25 24.57
CA ARG A 7 -1.60 20.40 25.69
C ARG A 7 -3.11 20.58 25.93
N LYS A 8 -3.89 19.56 25.56
CA LYS A 8 -5.36 19.52 25.72
C LYS A 8 -6.07 20.73 25.09
N PRO A 9 -5.83 21.02 23.79
CA PRO A 9 -6.59 22.06 23.11
C PRO A 9 -8.08 21.67 23.09
N SER A 10 -8.97 22.63 23.38
CA SER A 10 -10.40 22.45 23.15
C SER A 10 -10.75 22.53 21.66
N ASP A 11 -9.94 23.26 20.91
CA ASP A 11 -9.94 23.41 19.45
C ASP A 11 -8.55 23.90 19.01
N PHE A 12 -8.15 23.65 17.77
CA PHE A 12 -6.89 24.11 17.17
C PHE A 12 -7.01 25.50 16.50
N ASP A 13 -8.22 26.01 16.28
CA ASP A 13 -8.49 27.36 15.76
C ASP A 13 -7.64 27.70 14.50
N LEU A 14 -7.71 26.82 13.49
CA LEU A 14 -6.96 26.96 12.25
C LEU A 14 -7.34 28.26 11.52
N ARG A 15 -6.34 29.04 11.10
CA ARG A 15 -6.51 30.32 10.41
C ARG A 15 -6.03 30.24 8.97
N SER A 16 -6.79 30.86 8.07
CA SER A 16 -6.34 31.10 6.69
C SER A 16 -5.21 32.12 6.70
N PHE A 17 -4.21 31.91 5.84
CA PHE A 17 -3.06 32.81 5.74
C PHE A 17 -2.62 33.00 4.28
N GLU A 18 -1.92 34.10 4.03
CA GLU A 18 -1.21 34.39 2.79
C GLU A 18 0.24 34.79 3.14
N VAL A 19 1.20 34.32 2.34
CA VAL A 19 2.60 34.72 2.51
C VAL A 19 2.83 36.01 1.72
N SER A 20 2.84 37.14 2.41
CA SER A 20 3.05 38.45 1.79
C SER A 20 4.51 38.67 1.41
N LYS A 21 5.45 38.11 2.18
CA LYS A 21 6.89 38.16 1.85
C LYS A 21 7.66 37.03 2.51
N THR A 22 8.60 36.45 1.77
CA THR A 22 9.56 35.47 2.30
C THR A 22 10.89 36.14 2.61
N ILE A 23 11.43 35.90 3.80
CA ILE A 23 12.74 36.37 4.25
C ILE A 23 13.62 35.16 4.53
N ARG A 24 14.77 35.08 3.85
CA ARG A 24 15.78 34.05 4.08
C ARG A 24 16.84 34.59 5.03
N LEU A 25 16.93 33.96 6.20
CA LEU A 25 17.83 34.33 7.28
C LEU A 25 19.04 33.40 7.32
N PRO A 26 20.20 33.88 7.83
CA PRO A 26 21.27 33.01 8.28
C PRO A 26 20.75 31.94 9.24
N ALA A 27 21.35 30.74 9.21
CA ALA A 27 20.89 29.62 10.02
C ALA A 27 20.87 29.93 11.54
N GLU A 28 21.83 30.72 12.00
CA GLU A 28 21.94 31.16 13.40
C GLU A 28 20.84 32.13 13.82
N ASP A 29 20.48 33.07 12.94
CA ASP A 29 19.41 34.03 13.20
C ASP A 29 18.05 33.34 13.21
N PHE A 30 17.80 32.44 12.26
CA PHE A 30 16.57 31.64 12.25
C PHE A 30 16.42 30.81 13.54
N GLU A 31 17.49 30.18 14.00
CA GLU A 31 17.49 29.43 15.27
C GLU A 31 17.29 30.36 16.47
N ALA A 32 17.86 31.57 16.45
CA ALA A 32 17.66 32.57 17.50
C ALA A 32 16.19 33.01 17.60
N VAL A 33 15.50 33.18 16.47
CA VAL A 33 14.06 33.48 16.43
C VAL A 33 13.26 32.35 17.06
N LEU A 34 13.53 31.09 16.70
CA LEU A 34 12.84 29.93 17.28
C LEU A 34 13.04 29.83 18.80
N GLN A 35 14.24 30.17 19.30
CA GLN A 35 14.54 30.12 20.72
C GLN A 35 14.00 31.33 21.50
N LYS A 36 13.88 32.49 20.85
CA LYS A 36 13.52 33.77 21.48
C LYS A 36 12.53 34.56 20.58
N PRO A 37 11.30 34.05 20.36
CA PRO A 37 10.34 34.68 19.45
C PRO A 37 9.84 36.05 19.94
N MET A 38 9.93 36.32 21.24
CA MET A 38 9.50 37.59 21.87
C MET A 38 10.56 38.70 21.83
N ARG A 39 11.76 38.43 21.31
CA ARG A 39 12.81 39.45 21.13
C ARG A 39 12.44 40.32 19.92
N ASP A 40 12.76 41.61 19.97
CA ASP A 40 12.64 42.47 18.79
C ASP A 40 13.72 42.13 17.74
N TYR A 41 13.29 42.03 16.48
CA TYR A 41 14.11 41.75 15.31
C TYR A 41 13.90 42.83 14.25
N ASP A 42 15.01 43.40 13.75
CA ASP A 42 14.98 44.47 12.76
C ASP A 42 14.21 44.07 11.49
N PHE A 43 14.41 42.84 11.00
CA PHE A 43 13.71 42.35 9.81
C PHE A 43 12.19 42.16 10.01
N ILE A 44 11.69 42.05 11.25
CA ILE A 44 10.24 42.09 11.52
C ILE A 44 9.77 43.53 11.51
N GLN A 45 10.46 44.43 12.22
CA GLN A 45 10.13 45.86 12.28
C GLN A 45 10.08 46.52 10.90
N GLU A 46 11.06 46.23 10.06
CA GLU A 46 11.15 46.75 8.69
C GLU A 46 10.02 46.28 7.77
N ASN A 47 9.29 45.23 8.16
CA ASN A 47 8.26 44.60 7.33
C ASN A 47 6.88 44.57 8.00
N ILE A 48 6.66 45.38 9.04
CA ILE A 48 5.35 45.50 9.74
C ILE A 48 4.20 45.74 8.76
N GLU A 49 4.37 46.64 7.79
CA GLU A 49 3.32 47.00 6.83
C GLU A 49 2.90 45.85 5.90
N GLN A 50 3.70 44.77 5.82
CA GLN A 50 3.38 43.58 5.04
C GLN A 50 2.55 42.56 5.84
N MET A 51 2.38 42.76 7.15
CA MET A 51 1.65 41.85 8.03
C MET A 51 0.37 42.50 8.54
N HIS A 52 -0.75 41.80 8.45
CA HIS A 52 -2.03 42.19 9.02
C HIS A 52 -3.05 41.06 8.93
N CYS A 53 -4.18 41.18 9.63
CA CYS A 53 -5.37 40.38 9.36
C CYS A 53 -6.35 41.21 8.52
N ASP A 54 -6.80 40.68 7.39
CA ASP A 54 -7.77 41.37 6.55
C ASP A 54 -9.22 41.21 7.07
N SER A 55 -10.18 41.86 6.40
CA SER A 55 -11.59 41.82 6.80
C SER A 55 -12.26 40.45 6.62
N SER A 56 -11.63 39.53 5.90
CA SER A 56 -12.09 38.15 5.70
C SER A 56 -11.49 37.19 6.74
N GLY A 57 -10.63 37.70 7.63
CA GLY A 57 -9.95 36.90 8.64
C GLY A 57 -8.69 36.19 8.13
N VAL A 58 -8.17 36.57 6.95
CA VAL A 58 -6.93 36.00 6.41
C VAL A 58 -5.74 36.75 6.98
N TYR A 59 -4.79 35.99 7.53
CA TYR A 59 -3.55 36.52 8.07
C TYR A 59 -2.51 36.67 6.95
N HIS A 60 -2.15 37.90 6.65
CA HIS A 60 -1.02 38.26 5.79
C HIS A 60 0.25 38.19 6.64
N CYS A 61 1.13 37.25 6.29
CA CYS A 61 2.26 36.85 7.13
C CYS A 61 3.60 37.05 6.42
N LEU A 62 4.65 37.27 7.22
CA LEU A 62 6.01 36.97 6.77
C LEU A 62 6.28 35.48 6.90
N LEU A 63 6.99 34.95 5.91
CA LEU A 63 7.57 33.61 6.00
C LEU A 63 9.08 33.72 6.21
N LEU A 64 9.54 33.32 7.39
CA LEU A 64 10.96 33.23 7.69
C LEU A 64 11.46 31.84 7.33
N THR A 65 12.59 31.78 6.61
CA THR A 65 13.30 30.55 6.27
C THR A 65 14.76 30.66 6.71
N GLY A 66 15.38 29.54 7.09
CA GLY A 66 16.79 29.50 7.48
C GLY A 66 17.66 28.87 6.39
N GLU A 67 18.87 29.40 6.18
CA GLU A 67 19.85 28.75 5.31
C GLU A 67 20.14 27.30 5.74
N GLY A 68 20.01 26.36 4.79
CA GLY A 68 20.19 24.93 5.05
C GLY A 68 19.10 24.29 5.91
N LYS A 69 18.03 25.03 6.26
CA LYS A 69 16.88 24.50 6.99
C LYS A 69 15.75 24.20 6.01
N LYS A 70 15.05 23.08 6.25
CA LYS A 70 13.87 22.69 5.46
C LYS A 70 12.56 23.22 6.03
N ASP A 71 12.58 23.75 7.25
CA ASP A 71 11.39 24.22 7.95
C ASP A 71 11.26 25.75 7.83
N GLY A 72 10.08 26.27 8.07
CA GLY A 72 9.76 27.69 8.04
C GLY A 72 9.01 28.15 9.28
N LEU A 73 8.90 29.47 9.44
CA LEU A 73 8.12 30.10 10.50
C LEU A 73 7.26 31.21 9.88
N LEU A 74 5.94 31.06 9.95
CA LEU A 74 5.03 32.17 9.66
C LEU A 74 5.03 33.12 10.84
N VAL A 75 5.02 34.42 10.55
CA VAL A 75 4.95 35.48 11.55
C VAL A 75 3.91 36.51 11.11
N GLU A 76 3.00 36.83 12.03
CA GLU A 76 2.19 38.04 12.01
C GLU A 76 2.52 38.80 13.31
N SER A 77 2.76 40.10 13.21
CA SER A 77 3.36 40.87 14.30
C SER A 77 2.38 41.77 15.05
N GLU A 78 1.17 41.99 14.56
CA GLU A 78 0.24 43.05 15.00
C GLU A 78 0.90 44.44 15.14
N GLY A 79 1.93 44.73 14.33
CA GLY A 79 2.68 45.98 14.40
C GLY A 79 3.82 46.03 15.42
N TYR A 80 4.16 44.90 16.04
CA TYR A 80 5.32 44.78 16.93
C TYR A 80 6.60 44.37 16.19
N GLY A 81 7.76 44.54 16.84
CA GLY A 81 9.06 44.11 16.31
C GLY A 81 9.40 42.64 16.55
N TYR A 82 8.48 41.85 17.11
CA TYR A 82 8.70 40.45 17.50
C TYR A 82 7.59 39.55 16.94
N CYS A 83 7.74 38.24 17.08
CA CYS A 83 6.77 37.26 16.59
C CYS A 83 5.54 37.20 17.50
N ARG A 84 4.58 38.11 17.31
CA ARG A 84 3.35 38.19 18.11
C ARG A 84 2.47 36.96 17.93
N TYR A 85 2.20 36.60 16.68
CA TYR A 85 1.69 35.31 16.27
C TYR A 85 2.75 34.61 15.43
N ALA A 86 2.93 33.31 15.69
CA ALA A 86 3.88 32.52 14.94
C ALA A 86 3.38 31.09 14.75
N SER A 87 3.64 30.52 13.58
CA SER A 87 3.35 29.11 13.30
C SER A 87 4.56 28.45 12.66
N TYR A 88 5.04 27.38 13.28
CA TYR A 88 6.17 26.60 12.76
C TYR A 88 5.68 25.63 11.70
N ILE A 89 6.29 25.67 10.52
CA ILE A 89 5.91 24.85 9.38
C ILE A 89 7.05 23.86 9.07
N PRO A 90 6.85 22.55 9.27
CA PRO A 90 7.81 21.55 8.85
C PRO A 90 7.86 21.46 7.32
N ASN A 91 9.05 21.25 6.76
CA ASN A 91 9.24 21.01 5.31
C ASN A 91 8.62 22.08 4.38
N ILE A 92 8.91 23.36 4.65
CA ILE A 92 8.39 24.52 3.93
C ILE A 92 8.73 24.53 2.43
N SER A 93 9.77 23.81 1.99
CA SER A 93 10.17 23.77 0.58
C SER A 93 9.07 23.32 -0.37
N ALA A 94 8.15 22.46 0.11
CA ALA A 94 6.97 22.05 -0.66
C ALA A 94 5.95 23.19 -0.85
N LEU A 95 5.90 24.15 0.08
CA LEU A 95 4.97 25.28 0.07
C LEU A 95 5.55 26.56 -0.56
N THR A 96 6.87 26.69 -0.68
CA THR A 96 7.52 27.91 -1.21
C THR A 96 8.00 27.80 -2.64
N SER A 97 7.98 26.61 -3.23
CA SER A 97 8.35 26.42 -4.63
C SER A 97 7.08 26.36 -5.47
N PRO A 98 6.75 27.42 -6.24
CA PRO A 98 5.59 27.41 -7.12
C PRO A 98 5.62 26.23 -8.10
N ALA A 99 6.82 25.83 -8.54
CA ALA A 99 7.00 24.67 -9.42
C ALA A 99 6.62 23.35 -8.71
N LEU A 100 7.01 23.16 -7.44
CA LEU A 100 6.63 21.95 -6.69
C LEU A 100 5.15 21.97 -6.32
N GLN A 101 4.59 23.13 -5.98
CA GLN A 101 3.16 23.26 -5.73
C GLN A 101 2.35 22.92 -6.98
N GLN A 102 2.73 23.48 -8.12
CA GLN A 102 2.07 23.20 -9.40
C GLN A 102 2.22 21.73 -9.78
N PHE A 103 3.40 21.14 -9.59
CA PHE A 103 3.63 19.73 -9.85
C PHE A 103 2.77 18.83 -8.95
N ASN A 104 2.75 19.08 -7.64
CA ASN A 104 1.92 18.33 -6.69
C ASN A 104 0.43 18.49 -6.99
N GLN A 105 -0.02 19.70 -7.34
CA GLN A 105 -1.40 19.95 -7.71
C GLN A 105 -1.80 19.14 -8.94
N LYS A 106 -0.98 19.16 -9.99
CA LYS A 106 -1.22 18.36 -11.20
C LYS A 106 -1.19 16.86 -10.93
N MET A 107 -0.30 16.37 -10.05
CA MET A 107 -0.31 14.96 -9.66
C MET A 107 -1.59 14.58 -8.92
N MET A 108 -2.04 15.40 -7.96
CA MET A 108 -3.30 15.15 -7.25
C MET A 108 -4.48 15.15 -8.21
N GLU A 109 -4.55 16.14 -9.12
CA GLU A 109 -5.58 16.19 -10.16
C GLU A 109 -5.54 14.97 -11.10
N ALA A 110 -4.35 14.48 -11.44
CA ALA A 110 -4.17 13.28 -12.23
C ALA A 110 -4.68 12.03 -11.51
N VAL A 111 -4.31 11.82 -10.24
CA VAL A 111 -4.81 10.71 -9.43
C VAL A 111 -6.33 10.77 -9.28
N ASP A 112 -6.86 11.94 -8.91
CA ASP A 112 -8.30 12.13 -8.74
C ASP A 112 -9.04 11.89 -10.07
N TYR A 113 -8.48 12.33 -11.19
CA TYR A 113 -9.06 12.09 -12.51
C TYR A 113 -9.10 10.60 -12.86
N ILE A 114 -7.98 9.89 -12.66
CA ILE A 114 -7.87 8.44 -12.92
C ILE A 114 -8.91 7.69 -12.10
N VAL A 115 -8.93 7.90 -10.79
CA VAL A 115 -9.83 7.18 -9.87
C VAL A 115 -11.29 7.53 -10.14
N SER A 116 -11.63 8.82 -10.24
CA SER A 116 -13.02 9.24 -10.46
C SER A 116 -13.55 8.80 -11.81
N THR A 117 -12.77 8.96 -12.89
CA THR A 117 -13.21 8.54 -14.23
C THR A 117 -13.26 7.03 -14.33
N GLY A 118 -12.24 6.33 -13.83
CA GLY A 118 -12.16 4.88 -13.88
C GLY A 118 -13.29 4.21 -13.09
N THR A 119 -13.48 4.58 -11.83
CA THR A 119 -14.57 4.03 -11.00
C THR A 119 -15.94 4.31 -11.62
N GLN A 120 -16.18 5.53 -12.10
CA GLN A 120 -17.48 5.90 -12.65
C GLN A 120 -17.80 5.24 -13.98
N ASN A 121 -16.82 4.89 -14.82
CA ASN A 121 -17.07 4.43 -16.18
C ASN A 121 -16.70 2.96 -16.43
N THR A 122 -15.93 2.33 -15.55
CA THR A 122 -15.61 0.91 -15.69
C THR A 122 -16.86 0.04 -15.51
N THR A 123 -16.98 -0.98 -16.35
CA THR A 123 -18.02 -2.01 -16.25
C THR A 123 -17.49 -3.33 -15.71
N GLU A 124 -16.16 -3.50 -15.66
CA GLU A 124 -15.47 -4.75 -15.32
C GLU A 124 -14.56 -4.61 -14.08
N GLY A 125 -14.35 -3.38 -13.60
CA GLY A 125 -13.50 -3.08 -12.45
C GLY A 125 -12.07 -2.70 -12.81
N ASN A 126 -11.66 -2.86 -14.07
CA ASN A 126 -10.38 -2.39 -14.59
C ASN A 126 -10.54 -1.12 -15.44
N TRP A 127 -9.50 -0.30 -15.50
CA TRP A 127 -9.45 0.90 -16.32
C TRP A 127 -8.04 1.15 -16.83
N ILE A 128 -7.92 1.26 -18.15
CA ILE A 128 -6.65 1.55 -18.81
C ILE A 128 -6.70 2.98 -19.33
N ILE A 129 -5.73 3.79 -18.93
CA ILE A 129 -5.57 5.16 -19.39
C ILE A 129 -4.21 5.34 -20.07
N SER A 130 -4.20 5.91 -21.28
CA SER A 130 -2.95 6.21 -21.98
C SER A 130 -2.27 7.47 -21.43
N PHE A 131 -0.95 7.58 -21.55
CA PHE A 131 -0.23 8.78 -21.13
C PHE A 131 -0.69 10.04 -21.89
N ASP A 132 -1.00 9.89 -23.19
CA ASP A 132 -1.51 10.98 -24.02
C ASP A 132 -2.89 11.46 -23.55
N GLU A 133 -3.77 10.54 -23.19
CA GLU A 133 -5.10 10.86 -22.65
C GLU A 133 -4.99 11.55 -21.30
N LEU A 134 -4.16 11.04 -20.39
CA LEU A 134 -3.94 11.66 -19.09
C LEU A 134 -3.39 13.08 -19.22
N ALA A 135 -2.40 13.28 -20.09
CA ALA A 135 -1.83 14.60 -20.37
C ALA A 135 -2.87 15.55 -20.99
N GLN A 136 -3.73 15.06 -21.89
CA GLN A 136 -4.78 15.87 -22.50
C GLN A 136 -5.82 16.35 -21.49
N GLN A 137 -6.21 15.50 -20.55
CA GLN A 137 -7.30 15.78 -19.61
C GLN A 137 -6.84 16.58 -18.40
N THR A 138 -5.59 16.37 -17.96
CA THR A 138 -5.07 16.93 -16.69
C THR A 138 -3.92 17.91 -16.89
N GLY A 139 -3.32 17.95 -18.09
CA GLY A 139 -2.10 18.73 -18.34
C GLY A 139 -0.88 18.19 -17.60
N PHE A 140 -0.94 16.96 -17.09
CA PHE A 140 0.16 16.25 -16.44
C PHE A 140 1.01 15.53 -17.49
N GLU A 141 2.09 16.19 -17.90
CA GLU A 141 3.13 15.61 -18.76
C GLU A 141 4.27 15.10 -17.86
N HIS A 142 4.39 13.78 -17.73
CA HIS A 142 5.42 13.14 -16.91
C HIS A 142 6.10 12.00 -17.66
N ASP A 143 7.41 11.84 -17.42
CA ASP A 143 8.18 10.72 -17.94
C ASP A 143 8.06 9.55 -16.97
N PHE A 144 7.02 8.74 -17.19
CA PHE A 144 6.66 7.60 -16.36
C PHE A 144 7.81 6.60 -16.30
N ASN A 145 8.30 6.32 -15.09
CA ASN A 145 9.30 5.29 -14.84
C ASN A 145 8.88 4.42 -13.64
N SER A 146 9.60 3.32 -13.39
CA SER A 146 9.22 2.34 -12.36
C SER A 146 9.26 2.85 -10.90
N MET A 147 9.62 4.12 -10.66
CA MET A 147 9.67 4.78 -9.35
C MET A 147 8.76 6.03 -9.34
N ASP A 148 7.63 5.97 -10.01
CA ASP A 148 6.74 7.12 -10.14
C ASP A 148 5.88 7.32 -8.88
N THR A 149 6.04 8.48 -8.25
CA THR A 149 5.25 8.92 -7.09
C THR A 149 3.75 8.92 -7.38
N LEU A 150 3.33 9.07 -8.64
CA LEU A 150 1.93 8.93 -9.02
C LEU A 150 1.40 7.52 -8.72
N MET A 151 2.21 6.47 -8.94
CA MET A 151 1.81 5.09 -8.67
C MET A 151 1.67 4.85 -7.16
N ASP A 152 2.59 5.37 -6.35
CA ASP A 152 2.50 5.31 -4.89
C ASP A 152 1.20 5.99 -4.43
N MET A 153 0.91 7.18 -4.95
CA MET A 153 -0.33 7.92 -4.63
C MET A 153 -1.59 7.15 -5.05
N LEU A 154 -1.57 6.42 -6.16
CA LEU A 154 -2.69 5.58 -6.59
C LEU A 154 -2.86 4.36 -5.68
N HIS A 155 -1.78 3.69 -5.27
CA HIS A 155 -1.86 2.55 -4.33
C HIS A 155 -2.36 2.95 -2.93
N GLU A 156 -2.20 4.22 -2.54
CA GLU A 156 -2.73 4.75 -1.28
C GLU A 156 -4.24 5.02 -1.31
N ARG A 157 -4.88 4.93 -2.48
CA ARG A 157 -6.33 5.16 -2.64
C ARG A 157 -7.13 3.95 -2.19
N GLU A 158 -8.17 4.19 -1.39
CA GLU A 158 -9.05 3.12 -0.90
C GLU A 158 -9.83 2.44 -2.02
N GLU A 159 -10.06 3.16 -3.13
CA GLU A 159 -10.77 2.65 -4.30
C GLU A 159 -9.93 1.69 -5.15
N VAL A 160 -8.60 1.76 -5.03
CA VAL A 160 -7.65 1.09 -5.93
C VAL A 160 -7.16 -0.22 -5.31
N ALA A 161 -7.32 -1.32 -6.05
CA ALA A 161 -6.87 -2.65 -5.67
C ALA A 161 -5.46 -2.97 -6.19
N ASN A 162 -5.13 -2.54 -7.42
CA ASN A 162 -3.82 -2.73 -8.03
C ASN A 162 -3.57 -1.68 -9.12
N VAL A 163 -2.29 -1.37 -9.38
CA VAL A 163 -1.86 -0.49 -10.47
C VAL A 163 -0.67 -1.09 -11.19
N GLU A 164 -0.75 -1.17 -12.51
CA GLU A 164 0.35 -1.63 -13.36
C GLU A 164 0.73 -0.54 -14.38
N LEU A 165 2.02 -0.28 -14.49
CA LEU A 165 2.56 0.64 -15.48
C LEU A 165 2.96 -0.13 -16.74
N GLY A 166 2.26 0.14 -17.85
CA GLY A 166 2.62 -0.34 -19.17
C GLY A 166 3.53 0.64 -19.93
N ASP A 167 3.95 0.26 -21.14
CA ASP A 167 4.87 1.06 -21.96
C ASP A 167 4.31 2.44 -22.37
N SER A 168 2.98 2.59 -22.44
CA SER A 168 2.30 3.82 -22.87
C SER A 168 1.00 4.11 -22.10
N SER A 169 0.75 3.39 -21.01
CA SER A 169 -0.52 3.43 -20.29
C SER A 169 -0.36 3.02 -18.84
N ILE A 170 -1.34 3.41 -18.02
CA ILE A 170 -1.52 2.96 -16.65
C ILE A 170 -2.76 2.07 -16.65
N ASP A 171 -2.63 0.85 -16.15
CA ASP A 171 -3.75 -0.06 -15.89
C ASP A 171 -4.07 -0.02 -14.39
N VAL A 172 -5.33 0.25 -14.07
CA VAL A 172 -5.79 0.40 -12.70
C VAL A 172 -6.95 -0.56 -12.46
N CYS A 173 -6.81 -1.41 -11.45
CA CYS A 173 -7.88 -2.25 -10.95
C CYS A 173 -8.50 -1.58 -9.72
N TYR A 174 -9.82 -1.45 -9.69
CA TYR A 174 -10.57 -0.91 -8.57
C TYR A 174 -11.28 -2.00 -7.78
N TYR A 175 -11.52 -1.74 -6.50
CA TYR A 175 -12.49 -2.54 -5.74
C TYR A 175 -13.90 -2.26 -6.27
N LEU A 176 -14.64 -3.33 -6.58
CA LEU A 176 -15.92 -3.26 -7.28
C LEU A 176 -17.00 -2.47 -6.54
N ASP A 177 -16.94 -2.41 -5.20
CA ASP A 177 -17.85 -1.62 -4.36
C ASP A 177 -17.82 -0.12 -4.68
N PHE A 178 -16.75 0.36 -5.32
CA PHE A 178 -16.59 1.76 -5.73
C PHE A 178 -17.03 2.02 -7.19
N CYS A 179 -17.46 1.01 -7.94
CA CYS A 179 -17.78 1.11 -9.36
C CYS A 179 -19.31 1.10 -9.62
N PRO A 180 -20.00 2.24 -9.73
CA PRO A 180 -21.46 2.28 -9.88
C PRO A 180 -21.97 1.78 -11.24
N GLN A 181 -21.13 1.81 -12.28
CA GLN A 181 -21.44 1.27 -13.60
C GLN A 181 -21.03 -0.19 -13.76
N TYR A 182 -20.45 -0.79 -12.71
CA TYR A 182 -20.35 -2.23 -12.63
C TYR A 182 -21.76 -2.79 -12.62
N GLY A 183 -22.23 -3.23 -13.79
CA GLY A 183 -23.60 -3.69 -13.99
C GLY A 183 -23.89 -5.02 -13.31
N GLY A 184 -22.92 -5.54 -12.56
CA GLY A 184 -22.57 -6.93 -12.65
C GLY A 184 -22.32 -7.29 -14.12
N HIS A 185 -21.21 -7.96 -14.40
CA HIS A 185 -21.50 -9.18 -15.13
C HIS A 185 -22.50 -9.96 -14.22
N PRO A 186 -23.45 -10.78 -14.73
CA PRO A 186 -23.77 -11.93 -13.89
C PRO A 186 -22.40 -12.42 -13.45
N GLU A 187 -22.20 -12.79 -12.18
CA GLU A 187 -21.09 -13.69 -11.86
C GLU A 187 -20.88 -14.51 -13.12
N GLU A 188 -19.69 -14.45 -13.77
CA GLU A 188 -19.32 -15.60 -14.57
C GLU A 188 -19.66 -16.70 -13.62
N SER A 189 -20.79 -17.36 -13.89
CA SER A 189 -21.52 -17.89 -12.77
C SER A 189 -20.48 -18.79 -12.15
N GLU A 190 -20.32 -18.80 -10.83
CA GLU A 190 -20.04 -20.12 -10.28
C GLU A 190 -21.05 -21.00 -11.00
N PRO A 191 -20.60 -21.78 -12.01
CA PRO A 191 -21.40 -22.10 -13.18
C PRO A 191 -22.71 -22.57 -12.62
N GLU A 192 -23.85 -21.92 -12.98
CA GLU A 192 -25.16 -22.05 -12.30
C GLU A 192 -25.09 -23.28 -11.43
N GLN A 193 -25.22 -23.19 -10.10
CA GLN A 193 -25.54 -24.37 -9.30
C GLN A 193 -26.87 -24.95 -9.83
N LEU A 194 -26.82 -25.57 -11.00
CA LEU A 194 -27.40 -26.84 -11.36
C LEU A 194 -27.37 -27.59 -10.05
N PRO A 195 -28.53 -28.02 -9.52
CA PRO A 195 -28.59 -28.68 -8.24
C PRO A 195 -27.45 -29.67 -8.21
N GLU A 196 -26.45 -29.41 -7.33
CA GLU A 196 -25.11 -29.99 -7.43
C GLU A 196 -25.25 -31.45 -7.83
N ALA A 197 -24.98 -31.74 -9.10
CA ALA A 197 -24.47 -33.06 -9.40
C ALA A 197 -23.07 -33.00 -8.81
N PRO A 198 -22.78 -33.72 -7.72
CA PRO A 198 -21.52 -33.56 -7.00
C PRO A 198 -20.38 -33.78 -7.98
N SER A 199 -19.71 -32.68 -8.37
CA SER A 199 -18.39 -32.76 -8.98
C SER A 199 -17.51 -33.46 -7.94
N PRO A 200 -16.64 -34.40 -8.37
CA PRO A 200 -15.85 -35.15 -7.41
C PRO A 200 -14.98 -34.17 -6.64
N VAL A 201 -15.30 -34.02 -5.36
CA VAL A 201 -14.49 -33.28 -4.38
C VAL A 201 -13.12 -33.93 -4.36
N SER A 202 -12.15 -33.29 -5.02
CA SER A 202 -10.76 -33.75 -5.02
C SER A 202 -10.16 -33.43 -3.65
N ARG A 203 -9.58 -34.44 -3.00
CA ARG A 203 -8.84 -34.22 -1.75
C ARG A 203 -7.40 -33.87 -2.06
N LEU A 204 -6.71 -33.21 -1.14
CA LEU A 204 -5.29 -32.86 -1.30
C LEU A 204 -4.45 -34.06 -1.74
N LYS A 205 -4.64 -35.23 -1.10
CA LYS A 205 -3.93 -36.47 -1.44
C LYS A 205 -4.15 -36.94 -2.88
N ASP A 206 -5.31 -36.62 -3.45
CA ASP A 206 -5.67 -37.02 -4.81
C ASP A 206 -4.96 -36.15 -5.85
N LEU A 207 -4.36 -35.02 -5.45
CA LEU A 207 -3.58 -34.13 -6.31
C LEU A 207 -2.05 -34.31 -6.15
N LEU A 208 -1.60 -35.17 -5.24
CA LEU A 208 -0.18 -35.39 -4.98
C LEU A 208 0.53 -36.20 -6.07
N TYR A 209 -0.19 -36.73 -7.06
CA TYR A 209 0.43 -37.28 -8.28
C TYR A 209 1.08 -36.18 -9.15
N LEU A 210 0.70 -34.92 -8.93
CA LEU A 210 1.36 -33.76 -9.52
C LEU A 210 2.53 -33.32 -8.65
N HIS A 211 3.51 -32.71 -9.30
CA HIS A 211 4.65 -32.10 -8.64
C HIS A 211 4.36 -30.64 -8.37
N TRP A 212 4.26 -30.27 -7.09
CA TRP A 212 3.98 -28.90 -6.66
C TRP A 212 5.24 -28.29 -6.06
N GLU A 213 5.70 -27.18 -6.62
CA GLU A 213 6.86 -26.41 -6.14
C GLU A 213 6.41 -25.05 -5.60
N ASP A 214 7.08 -24.58 -4.54
CA ASP A 214 6.86 -23.25 -3.93
C ASP A 214 5.38 -22.93 -3.66
N ILE A 215 4.64 -23.91 -3.14
CA ILE A 215 3.18 -23.84 -2.93
C ILE A 215 2.83 -23.37 -1.51
N HIS A 216 1.73 -22.64 -1.40
CA HIS A 216 1.16 -22.17 -0.14
C HIS A 216 -0.25 -22.75 0.06
N LEU A 217 -0.49 -23.36 1.22
CA LEU A 217 -1.81 -23.91 1.54
C LEU A 217 -2.58 -22.95 2.44
N PHE A 218 -3.83 -22.65 2.07
CA PHE A 218 -4.73 -21.75 2.78
C PHE A 218 -5.97 -22.46 3.27
N HIS A 219 -6.50 -22.04 4.41
CA HIS A 219 -7.84 -22.45 4.84
C HIS A 219 -8.86 -21.44 4.30
N LYS A 220 -9.97 -21.92 3.72
CA LYS A 220 -10.98 -21.05 3.08
C LYS A 220 -11.51 -19.90 3.95
N ASP A 221 -11.65 -20.13 5.25
CA ASP A 221 -12.26 -19.18 6.19
C ASP A 221 -11.24 -18.39 7.05
N VAL A 222 -9.94 -18.61 6.88
CA VAL A 222 -8.93 -18.00 7.77
C VAL A 222 -7.72 -17.50 7.00
N GLU A 223 -7.48 -16.19 7.10
CA GLU A 223 -6.31 -15.51 6.55
C GLU A 223 -5.18 -15.47 7.58
N VAL A 224 -4.25 -16.42 7.46
CA VAL A 224 -2.95 -16.42 8.18
C VAL A 224 -1.84 -16.40 7.14
N GLN A 225 -0.70 -15.78 7.47
CA GLN A 225 0.49 -15.85 6.62
C GLN A 225 0.95 -17.32 6.51
N PRO A 226 0.89 -17.95 5.31
CA PRO A 226 1.28 -19.35 5.15
C PRO A 226 2.79 -19.52 5.12
N ALA A 227 3.27 -20.71 5.49
CA ALA A 227 4.63 -21.12 5.19
C ALA A 227 4.74 -21.62 3.74
N THR A 228 5.85 -21.32 3.07
CA THR A 228 6.16 -21.83 1.73
C THR A 228 6.57 -23.30 1.81
N ILE A 229 5.86 -24.16 1.10
CA ILE A 229 6.24 -25.57 0.92
C ILE A 229 7.04 -25.67 -0.37
N VAL A 230 8.33 -25.98 -0.24
CA VAL A 230 9.27 -26.04 -1.37
C VAL A 230 8.85 -27.12 -2.37
N GLU A 231 8.43 -28.29 -1.88
CA GLU A 231 8.01 -29.41 -2.70
C GLU A 231 6.90 -30.22 -2.01
N LEU A 232 5.83 -30.52 -2.75
CA LEU A 232 4.73 -31.37 -2.29
C LEU A 232 4.27 -32.31 -3.40
N ASN A 233 4.39 -33.62 -3.18
CA ASN A 233 3.93 -34.70 -4.06
C ASN A 233 3.74 -36.01 -3.29
N GLU A 234 3.46 -37.11 -3.98
CA GLU A 234 3.14 -38.42 -3.39
C GLU A 234 4.31 -39.05 -2.63
N HIS A 235 5.53 -38.58 -2.86
CA HIS A 235 6.78 -39.04 -2.26
C HIS A 235 7.26 -38.14 -1.11
N THR A 236 6.70 -36.95 -0.93
CA THR A 236 7.12 -36.00 0.13
C THR A 236 6.98 -36.59 1.54
N LEU A 237 5.93 -37.38 1.80
CA LEU A 237 5.65 -37.92 3.13
C LEU A 237 5.95 -39.43 3.22
N THR A 238 6.49 -39.85 4.36
CA THR A 238 6.59 -41.27 4.74
C THR A 238 5.21 -41.87 5.00
N ASP A 239 5.10 -43.21 5.12
CA ASP A 239 3.85 -43.86 5.53
C ASP A 239 3.35 -43.37 6.90
N ALA A 240 4.27 -43.12 7.85
CA ALA A 240 3.94 -42.56 9.15
C ALA A 240 3.45 -41.11 9.04
N GLY A 241 4.06 -40.31 8.16
CA GLY A 241 3.59 -38.96 7.84
C GLY A 241 2.20 -38.95 7.22
N LYS A 242 1.94 -39.84 6.26
CA LYS A 242 0.61 -39.99 5.62
C LYS A 242 -0.48 -40.33 6.63
N VAL A 243 -0.17 -41.14 7.65
CA VAL A 243 -1.10 -41.45 8.74
C VAL A 243 -1.27 -40.25 9.69
N ALA A 244 -0.18 -39.58 10.05
CA ALA A 244 -0.21 -38.46 11.00
C ALA A 244 -0.93 -37.22 10.45
N TRP A 245 -0.87 -37.00 9.13
CA TRP A 245 -1.45 -35.86 8.43
C TRP A 245 -2.65 -36.24 7.57
N ALA A 246 -3.26 -37.40 7.83
CA ALA A 246 -4.39 -37.90 7.07
C ALA A 246 -5.56 -36.90 7.02
N ASP A 247 -5.78 -36.13 8.08
CA ASP A 247 -6.80 -35.08 8.15
C ASP A 247 -6.52 -33.90 7.20
N VAL A 248 -5.26 -33.53 7.01
CA VAL A 248 -4.85 -32.49 6.05
C VAL A 248 -4.84 -33.04 4.63
N LEU A 249 -4.38 -34.28 4.45
CA LEU A 249 -4.38 -34.98 3.17
C LEU A 249 -5.79 -35.29 2.64
N ASP A 250 -6.75 -35.50 3.54
CA ASP A 250 -8.17 -35.67 3.21
C ASP A 250 -8.93 -34.35 3.08
N ALA A 251 -8.27 -33.19 3.27
CA ALA A 251 -8.87 -31.88 3.10
C ALA A 251 -9.39 -31.70 1.67
N GLU A 252 -10.51 -31.01 1.56
CA GLU A 252 -11.14 -30.72 0.27
C GLU A 252 -10.41 -29.56 -0.40
N VAL A 253 -10.01 -29.76 -1.65
CA VAL A 253 -9.39 -28.70 -2.45
C VAL A 253 -10.49 -27.85 -3.07
N VAL A 254 -10.59 -26.62 -2.60
CA VAL A 254 -11.57 -25.64 -3.08
C VAL A 254 -11.12 -25.06 -4.41
N LYS A 255 -9.88 -24.57 -4.48
CA LYS A 255 -9.28 -24.00 -5.70
C LYS A 255 -7.75 -23.96 -5.62
N VAL A 256 -7.12 -23.91 -6.79
CA VAL A 256 -5.67 -23.66 -6.96
C VAL A 256 -5.50 -22.44 -7.85
N TYR A 257 -4.68 -21.47 -7.44
CA TYR A 257 -4.54 -20.18 -8.11
C TYR A 257 -3.19 -19.51 -7.79
N ASN A 258 -2.79 -18.49 -8.56
CA ASN A 258 -1.66 -17.64 -8.23
C ASN A 258 -2.15 -16.40 -7.48
N GLY A 259 -1.61 -16.14 -6.29
CA GLY A 259 -1.96 -15.00 -5.42
C GLY A 259 -0.71 -14.27 -4.91
N TYR A 260 -0.89 -13.45 -3.85
CA TYR A 260 0.16 -12.61 -3.28
C TYR A 260 1.43 -13.38 -2.88
N TYR A 261 1.30 -14.65 -2.49
CA TYR A 261 2.43 -15.50 -2.09
C TYR A 261 2.94 -16.40 -3.23
N GLY A 262 2.49 -16.21 -4.48
CA GLY A 262 2.81 -17.11 -5.60
C GLY A 262 1.75 -18.19 -5.78
N LEU A 263 2.14 -19.46 -5.93
CA LEU A 263 1.20 -20.56 -6.13
C LEU A 263 0.47 -20.92 -4.82
N GLN A 264 -0.86 -20.97 -4.86
CA GLN A 264 -1.71 -21.15 -3.67
C GLN A 264 -2.77 -22.22 -3.91
N MET A 265 -3.09 -22.98 -2.85
CA MET A 265 -4.18 -23.95 -2.83
C MET A 265 -5.06 -23.70 -1.60
N GLU A 266 -6.34 -23.41 -1.85
CA GLU A 266 -7.33 -23.21 -0.80
C GLU A 266 -7.99 -24.54 -0.44
N LEU A 267 -8.04 -24.82 0.86
CA LEU A 267 -8.51 -26.06 1.44
C LEU A 267 -9.68 -25.82 2.40
N ASP A 268 -10.63 -26.76 2.40
CA ASP A 268 -11.78 -26.82 3.30
C ASP A 268 -11.81 -28.17 4.05
N LYS A 269 -12.68 -28.27 5.06
CA LYS A 269 -12.91 -29.45 5.90
C LYS A 269 -11.67 -29.93 6.67
N VAL A 270 -10.72 -29.03 6.90
CA VAL A 270 -9.54 -29.23 7.75
C VAL A 270 -9.49 -28.14 8.82
N LYS A 271 -8.92 -28.42 9.99
CA LYS A 271 -8.75 -27.36 10.99
C LYS A 271 -7.65 -26.39 10.56
N PRO A 272 -7.85 -25.06 10.66
CA PRO A 272 -6.82 -24.08 10.31
C PRO A 272 -5.47 -24.35 10.99
N SER A 273 -5.48 -24.67 12.30
CA SER A 273 -4.25 -24.96 13.05
C SER A 273 -3.51 -26.19 12.54
N ARG A 274 -4.23 -27.21 12.05
CA ARG A 274 -3.61 -28.43 11.51
C ARG A 274 -2.94 -28.16 10.16
N LEU A 275 -3.56 -27.31 9.35
CA LEU A 275 -2.99 -26.88 8.08
C LEU A 275 -1.73 -26.04 8.28
N GLU A 276 -1.76 -25.10 9.22
CA GLU A 276 -0.60 -24.28 9.60
C GLU A 276 0.56 -25.15 10.13
N GLU A 277 0.27 -26.09 11.03
CA GLU A 277 1.26 -27.04 11.55
C GLU A 277 1.88 -27.88 10.42
N PHE A 278 1.08 -28.34 9.46
CA PHE A 278 1.53 -29.13 8.32
C PHE A 278 2.46 -28.34 7.40
N SER A 279 2.05 -27.15 6.98
CA SER A 279 2.88 -26.27 6.12
C SER A 279 4.16 -25.86 6.83
N SER A 280 4.08 -25.55 8.13
CA SER A 280 5.26 -25.21 8.94
C SER A 280 6.23 -26.38 9.07
N MET A 281 5.71 -27.60 9.27
CA MET A 281 6.50 -28.82 9.34
C MET A 281 7.26 -29.08 8.03
N LEU A 282 6.59 -28.98 6.88
CA LEU A 282 7.23 -29.15 5.56
C LEU A 282 8.23 -28.03 5.23
N ALA A 283 8.02 -26.83 5.77
CA ALA A 283 8.98 -25.73 5.68
C ALA A 283 10.16 -25.86 6.68
N GLY A 284 10.23 -26.97 7.45
CA GLY A 284 11.33 -27.26 8.37
C GLY A 284 11.18 -26.67 9.77
N TYR A 285 10.02 -26.09 10.11
CA TYR A 285 9.74 -25.51 11.43
C TYR A 285 9.19 -26.56 12.42
N CYS A 286 9.87 -27.70 12.56
CA CYS A 286 9.55 -28.72 13.55
C CYS A 286 10.82 -29.41 14.10
N PRO A 287 10.75 -30.16 15.22
CA PRO A 287 11.87 -30.94 15.70
C PRO A 287 12.38 -31.92 14.63
N VAL A 288 13.70 -32.08 14.52
CA VAL A 288 14.33 -32.97 13.52
C VAL A 288 13.79 -34.39 13.59
N SER A 289 13.54 -34.91 14.79
CA SER A 289 12.96 -36.25 14.98
C SER A 289 11.57 -36.40 14.36
N ASP A 290 10.77 -35.33 14.39
CA ASP A 290 9.41 -35.34 13.85
C ASP A 290 9.46 -35.21 12.33
N TYR A 291 10.35 -34.34 11.82
CA TYR A 291 10.60 -34.20 10.38
C TYR A 291 11.08 -35.52 9.75
N GLU A 292 12.09 -36.17 10.33
CA GLU A 292 12.61 -37.47 9.86
C GLU A 292 11.56 -38.59 9.95
N THR A 293 10.63 -38.49 10.90
CA THR A 293 9.53 -39.46 11.03
C THR A 293 8.49 -39.30 9.92
N TRP A 294 8.18 -38.07 9.51
CA TRP A 294 7.04 -37.77 8.63
C TRP A 294 7.41 -37.42 7.20
N VAL A 295 8.61 -36.92 6.93
CA VAL A 295 9.07 -36.44 5.62
C VAL A 295 10.16 -37.35 5.06
N THR A 296 9.99 -37.78 3.82
CA THR A 296 10.95 -38.64 3.12
C THR A 296 12.26 -37.87 2.91
N GLN A 297 13.39 -38.52 3.20
CA GLN A 297 14.71 -37.91 3.01
C GLN A 297 15.26 -38.21 1.60
N ASP A 298 16.02 -37.26 1.03
CA ASP A 298 16.73 -37.42 -0.25
C ASP A 298 17.79 -38.52 -0.14
N GLY A 299 17.35 -39.77 -0.35
CA GLY A 299 18.14 -40.98 -0.20
C GLY A 299 17.31 -42.26 -0.07
N ASP A 300 16.02 -42.16 0.25
CA ASP A 300 15.13 -43.32 0.49
C ASP A 300 14.22 -43.70 -0.69
N THR A 301 14.44 -43.13 -1.88
CA THR A 301 13.75 -43.59 -3.09
C THR A 301 14.13 -45.06 -3.36
N PRO A 302 13.18 -46.02 -3.42
CA PRO A 302 13.51 -47.38 -3.79
C PRO A 302 14.05 -47.36 -5.23
N LEU A 303 15.32 -47.72 -5.40
CA LEU A 303 15.92 -48.01 -6.70
C LEU A 303 15.03 -49.03 -7.41
N GLN A 304 14.26 -48.57 -8.42
CA GLN A 304 13.59 -49.47 -9.35
C GLN A 304 14.66 -50.40 -9.94
N SER A 305 14.54 -51.68 -9.63
CA SER A 305 15.39 -52.70 -10.23
C SER A 305 15.10 -52.76 -11.73
N PRO A 306 16.11 -52.73 -12.61
CA PRO A 306 15.88 -52.88 -14.03
C PRO A 306 15.63 -54.36 -14.33
N GLU A 307 14.37 -54.76 -14.50
CA GLU A 307 14.07 -56.05 -15.10
C GLU A 307 14.36 -55.98 -16.61
N MET A 308 15.49 -56.58 -16.98
CA MET A 308 15.77 -57.07 -18.32
C MET A 308 14.82 -58.22 -18.68
N LYS A 309 13.95 -58.04 -19.67
CA LYS A 309 13.88 -58.84 -20.90
C LYS A 309 12.82 -58.35 -21.88
#